data_AF-A0A3Q3IUX7-F1
#
_entry.id   AF-A0A3Q3IUX7-F1
#
_cell.length_a   1.000
_cell.length_b   1.000
_cell.length_c   1.000
_cell.angle_alpha   90.00
_cell.angle_beta   90.00
_cell.angle_gamma   90.00
#
_symmetry.space_group_name_H-M   'P 1'
#
loop_
_entity.id
_entity.type
_entity.pdbx_description
1 polymer ?
#
loop_
_entity_poly.entity_id
_entity_poly.type
_entity_poly.pdbx_seq_one_letter_code
_entity_poly.pdbx_strand_id
1 'polypeptide(L)'
;MASTVLEVGTGVFVIAVVWIAALVFGVLLLRASGAAKLGVIPVFLLALTITLALVFFPRSPETTPPFEEIKIVDTLFISRYVLLAVVGTVFLVAFFMLLPFHFLEPVYARVLRTH
;
A
#
# COMPACT_ATOMS: atom_id res chain seq x y z
N MET A 1 23.21 -3.69 -13.37
CA MET A 1 22.75 -3.08 -14.64
C MET A 1 21.46 -2.35 -14.35
N ALA A 2 21.42 -1.03 -14.49
CA ALA A 2 20.19 -0.26 -14.25
C ALA A 2 19.15 -0.65 -15.31
N SER A 3 17.94 -1.03 -14.90
CA SER A 3 16.84 -1.26 -15.83
C SER A 3 16.50 0.05 -16.53
N THR A 4 16.85 0.15 -17.80
CA THR A 4 16.48 1.27 -18.67
C THR A 4 15.25 0.89 -19.46
N VAL A 5 14.28 1.80 -19.53
CA VAL A 5 13.10 1.69 -20.40
C VAL A 5 13.26 2.75 -21.48
N LEU A 6 13.36 2.33 -22.75
CA LEU A 6 13.62 3.24 -23.88
C LEU A 6 14.89 4.10 -23.67
N GLU A 7 15.96 3.49 -23.17
CA GLU A 7 17.24 4.16 -22.82
C GLU A 7 17.14 5.22 -21.70
N VAL A 8 15.95 5.41 -21.13
CA VAL A 8 15.71 6.32 -20.00
C VAL A 8 15.66 5.51 -18.70
N GLY A 9 16.19 6.07 -17.61
CA GLY A 9 16.12 5.44 -16.30
C GLY A 9 14.67 5.22 -15.85
N THR A 10 14.37 4.03 -15.30
CA THR A 10 13.00 3.64 -14.92
C THR A 10 12.29 4.70 -14.06
N GLY A 11 13.00 5.34 -13.11
CA GLY A 11 12.42 6.40 -12.27
C GLY A 11 11.93 7.62 -13.05
N VAL A 12 12.68 8.06 -14.06
CA VAL A 12 12.28 9.19 -14.93
C VAL A 12 11.09 8.81 -15.79
N PHE A 13 11.07 7.57 -16.31
CA PHE A 13 9.94 7.05 -17.06
C PHE A 13 8.65 7.03 -16.21
N VAL A 14 8.73 6.56 -14.96
CA VAL A 14 7.59 6.56 -14.02
C VAL A 14 7.12 7.99 -13.73
N ILE A 15 8.02 8.93 -13.48
CA ILE A 15 7.67 10.35 -13.27
C ILE A 15 6.90 10.88 -14.49
N ALA A 16 7.39 10.64 -15.70
CA ALA A 16 6.73 11.10 -16.93
C ALA A 16 5.30 10.55 -17.05
N VAL A 17 5.11 9.25 -16.86
CA VAL A 17 3.78 8.62 -16.93
C VAL A 17 2.84 9.18 -15.87
N VAL A 18 3.30 9.34 -14.63
CA VAL A 18 2.51 9.88 -13.52
C VAL A 18 2.04 11.29 -13.82
N TRP A 19 2.93 12.16 -14.33
CA TRP A 19 2.56 13.54 -14.66
C TRP A 19 1.63 13.64 -15.86
N ILE A 20 1.82 12.82 -16.90
CA ILE A 20 0.87 12.74 -18.03
C ILE A 20 -0.52 12.36 -17.51
N ALA A 21 -0.63 11.31 -16.69
CA ALA A 21 -1.89 10.89 -16.12
C ALA A 21 -2.52 11.97 -15.22
N ALA A 22 -1.74 12.60 -14.35
CA ALA A 22 -2.20 13.67 -13.47
C ALA A 22 -2.72 14.88 -14.26
N LEU A 23 -2.05 15.26 -15.35
CA LEU A 23 -2.49 16.35 -16.22
C LEU A 23 -3.79 16.00 -16.95
N VAL A 24 -3.87 14.80 -17.55
CA VAL A 24 -5.10 14.35 -18.22
C VAL A 24 -6.28 14.33 -17.24
N PHE A 25 -6.09 13.72 -16.07
CA PHE A 25 -7.13 13.64 -15.05
C PHE A 25 -7.49 15.02 -14.48
N GLY A 26 -6.49 15.89 -14.32
CA GLY A 26 -6.69 17.27 -13.90
C GLY A 26 -7.53 18.08 -14.89
N VAL A 27 -7.27 17.95 -16.20
CA VAL A 27 -8.09 18.58 -17.25
C VAL A 27 -9.53 18.08 -17.20
N LEU A 28 -9.74 16.76 -17.03
CA LEU A 28 -11.09 16.19 -16.90
C LEU A 28 -11.84 16.75 -15.67
N LEU A 29 -11.17 16.83 -14.52
CA LEU A 29 -11.76 17.35 -13.29
C LEU A 29 -12.06 18.85 -13.36
N LEU A 30 -11.19 19.64 -13.99
CA LEU A 30 -11.41 21.07 -14.19
C LEU A 30 -12.63 21.36 -15.07
N ARG A 31 -13.01 20.42 -15.95
CA ARG A 31 -14.24 20.51 -16.76
C ARG A 31 -15.51 20.13 -16.01
N ALA A 32 -15.42 19.43 -14.88
CA ALA A 32 -16.58 19.06 -14.06
C ALA A 32 -17.21 20.29 -13.39
N SER A 33 -18.49 20.26 -13.03
CA SER A 33 -19.15 21.36 -12.31
C SER A 33 -19.08 21.20 -10.79
N GLY A 34 -19.10 22.31 -10.06
CA GLY A 34 -19.16 22.32 -8.59
C GLY A 34 -17.87 21.84 -7.91
N ALA A 35 -18.02 21.20 -6.75
CA ALA A 35 -16.91 20.79 -5.88
C ALA A 35 -15.94 19.78 -6.53
N ALA A 36 -16.35 19.09 -7.60
CA ALA A 36 -15.51 18.13 -8.31
C ALA A 36 -14.24 18.76 -8.91
N LYS A 37 -14.26 20.05 -9.28
CA LYS A 37 -13.08 20.78 -9.77
C LYS A 37 -11.95 20.83 -8.74
N LEU A 38 -12.28 20.86 -7.45
CA LEU A 38 -11.30 20.89 -6.37
C LEU A 38 -10.52 19.58 -6.27
N GLY A 39 -11.02 18.50 -6.88
CA GLY A 39 -10.31 17.22 -7.00
C GLY A 39 -8.97 17.33 -7.75
N VAL A 40 -8.73 18.41 -8.50
CA VAL A 40 -7.42 18.65 -9.13
C VAL A 40 -6.31 18.80 -8.08
N ILE A 41 -6.63 19.38 -6.92
CA ILE A 41 -5.66 19.66 -5.85
C ILE A 41 -5.04 18.35 -5.30
N PRO A 42 -5.83 17.36 -4.82
CA PRO A 42 -5.25 16.11 -4.34
C PRO A 42 -4.54 15.30 -5.44
N VAL A 43 -4.96 15.40 -6.71
CA VAL A 43 -4.29 14.72 -7.84
C VAL A 43 -2.87 15.26 -8.04
N PHE A 44 -2.71 16.58 -8.05
CA PHE A 44 -1.39 17.20 -8.20
C PHE A 44 -0.52 17.00 -6.95
N LEU A 45 -1.11 17.05 -5.75
CA LEU A 45 -0.38 16.74 -4.52
C LEU A 45 0.13 15.30 -4.53
N LEU A 46 -0.67 14.33 -4.97
CA LEU A 46 -0.26 12.94 -5.09
C LEU A 46 0.91 12.77 -6.07
N ALA A 47 0.81 13.37 -7.26
CA ALA A 47 1.89 13.33 -8.27
C ALA A 47 3.19 13.96 -7.73
N LEU A 48 3.08 15.06 -6.99
CA LEU A 48 4.22 15.69 -6.32
C LEU A 48 4.81 14.79 -5.24
N THR A 49 3.99 14.18 -4.39
CA THR A 49 4.46 13.23 -3.36
C THR A 49 5.21 12.05 -3.98
N ILE A 50 4.70 11.48 -5.08
CA ILE A 50 5.39 10.40 -5.80
C ILE A 50 6.73 10.89 -6.34
N THR A 51 6.78 12.09 -6.91
CA THR A 51 8.01 12.69 -7.43
C THR A 51 9.03 12.89 -6.33
N LEU A 52 8.63 13.49 -5.20
CA LEU A 52 9.51 13.69 -4.05
C LEU A 52 10.00 12.37 -3.47
N ALA A 53 9.11 11.38 -3.34
CA ALA A 53 9.48 10.03 -2.91
C ALA A 53 10.57 9.46 -3.84
N LEU A 54 10.38 9.49 -5.16
CA LEU A 54 11.36 8.96 -6.11
C LEU A 54 12.68 9.74 -6.16
N VAL A 55 12.65 11.05 -5.88
CA VAL A 55 13.86 11.90 -5.86
C VAL A 55 14.65 11.70 -4.57
N PHE A 56 13.98 11.63 -3.43
CA PHE A 56 14.62 11.44 -2.13
C PHE A 56 14.88 9.98 -1.79
N PHE A 57 14.28 9.04 -2.51
CA PHE A 57 14.57 7.62 -2.30
C PHE A 57 16.05 7.38 -2.61
N PRO A 58 16.82 6.89 -1.64
CA PRO A 58 18.24 6.65 -1.83
C PRO A 58 18.42 5.68 -3.00
N ARG A 59 19.11 6.15 -4.04
CA ARG A 59 19.44 5.32 -5.20
C ARG A 59 20.36 4.20 -4.74
N SER A 60 20.15 3.00 -5.27
CA SER A 60 21.10 1.91 -5.10
C SER A 60 22.49 2.40 -5.54
N PRO A 61 23.56 2.02 -4.82
CA PRO A 61 24.91 2.42 -5.17
C PRO A 61 25.21 2.02 -6.63
N GLU A 62 25.73 2.98 -7.40
CA GLU A 62 26.14 2.76 -8.80
C GLU A 62 27.35 1.82 -8.89
N THR A 63 28.12 1.75 -7.80
CA THR A 63 29.19 0.79 -7.61
C THR A 63 28.63 -0.55 -7.17
N THR A 64 29.12 -1.61 -7.82
CA THR A 64 28.87 -2.96 -7.31
C THR A 64 29.43 -3.00 -5.89
N PRO A 65 28.63 -3.34 -4.86
CA PRO A 65 29.17 -3.51 -3.53
C PRO A 65 30.34 -4.51 -3.62
N PRO A 66 31.41 -4.35 -2.82
CA PRO A 66 32.42 -5.38 -2.68
C PRO A 66 31.72 -6.73 -2.49
N PHE A 67 32.24 -7.80 -3.08
CA PHE A 67 31.66 -9.14 -2.93
C PHE A 67 31.58 -9.47 -1.44
N GLU A 68 30.43 -9.22 -0.82
CA GLU A 68 30.15 -9.64 0.53
C GLU A 68 29.82 -11.13 0.43
N GLU A 69 30.67 -11.95 1.02
CA GLU A 69 30.33 -13.34 1.27
C GLU A 69 28.98 -13.38 1.98
N ILE A 70 28.07 -14.22 1.47
CA ILE A 70 26.73 -14.38 2.04
C ILE A 70 26.89 -14.82 3.50
N LYS A 71 26.80 -13.87 4.41
CA LYS A 71 26.83 -14.13 5.84
C LYS A 71 25.42 -14.46 6.27
N ILE A 72 25.23 -15.69 6.74
CA ILE A 72 23.96 -16.10 7.38
C ILE A 72 23.90 -15.39 8.74
N VAL A 73 23.25 -14.22 8.77
CA VAL A 73 23.10 -13.40 9.99
C VAL A 73 22.04 -13.99 10.92
N ASP A 74 21.06 -14.71 10.37
CA ASP A 74 20.00 -15.36 11.13
C ASP A 74 19.71 -16.75 10.57
N THR A 75 20.14 -17.78 11.31
CA THR A 75 19.93 -19.19 10.97
C THR A 75 18.47 -19.62 11.12
N LEU A 76 17.69 -18.88 11.91
CA LEU A 76 16.29 -19.21 12.23
C LEU A 76 15.29 -18.34 11.48
N PHE A 77 15.74 -17.51 10.53
CA PHE A 77 14.91 -16.60 9.75
C PHE A 77 13.62 -17.27 9.25
N ILE A 78 13.75 -18.39 8.53
CA ILE A 78 12.60 -19.12 7.96
C ILE A 78 11.64 -19.58 9.06
N SER A 79 12.16 -20.19 10.13
CA SER A 79 11.33 -20.67 11.24
C SER A 79 10.55 -19.55 11.93
N ARG A 80 11.13 -18.36 12.05
CA ARG A 80 10.45 -17.19 12.64
C ARG A 80 9.28 -16.72 11.78
N TYR A 81 9.43 -16.70 10.45
CA TYR A 81 8.31 -16.33 9.57
C TYR A 81 7.22 -17.40 9.55
N VAL A 82 7.58 -18.68 9.59
CA VAL A 82 6.60 -19.76 9.72
C VAL A 82 5.84 -19.62 11.04
N LEU A 83 6.55 -19.40 12.16
CA LEU A 83 5.93 -19.19 13.46
C LEU A 83 5.04 -17.95 13.46
N LEU A 84 5.51 -16.83 12.90
CA LEU A 84 4.73 -15.59 12.79
C LEU A 84 3.46 -15.80 11.96
N ALA A 85 3.54 -16.53 10.86
CA ALA A 85 2.38 -16.85 10.02
C ALA A 85 1.37 -17.73 10.77
N VAL A 86 1.83 -18.75 11.49
CA VAL A 86 0.96 -19.63 12.29
C VAL A 86 0.29 -18.84 13.41
N VAL A 87 1.05 -18.09 14.20
CA VAL A 87 0.52 -17.28 15.30
C VAL A 87 -0.44 -16.21 14.79
N GLY A 88 -0.10 -15.53 13.70
CA GLY A 88 -0.98 -14.55 13.06
C GLY A 88 -2.29 -15.15 12.57
N THR A 89 -2.25 -16.35 11.98
CA THR A 89 -3.46 -17.05 11.52
C THR A 89 -4.35 -17.44 12.70
N VAL A 90 -3.77 -18.03 13.76
CA VAL A 90 -4.52 -18.39 14.98
C VAL A 90 -5.14 -17.16 15.61
N PHE A 91 -4.39 -16.06 15.69
CA PHE A 91 -4.89 -14.79 16.20
C PHE A 91 -6.09 -14.29 15.39
N LEU A 92 -6.00 -14.29 14.06
CA LEU A 92 -7.11 -13.85 13.19
C LEU A 92 -8.35 -14.74 13.36
N VAL A 93 -8.17 -16.07 13.37
CA VAL A 93 -9.28 -17.00 13.59
C VAL A 93 -9.97 -16.74 14.92
N ALA A 94 -9.20 -16.62 16.01
CA ALA A 94 -9.74 -16.32 17.33
C ALA A 94 -10.47 -14.97 17.36
N PHE A 95 -9.87 -13.94 16.76
CA PHE A 95 -10.46 -12.60 16.67
C PHE A 95 -11.82 -12.62 15.96
N PHE A 96 -11.91 -13.30 14.81
CA PHE A 96 -13.17 -13.41 14.08
C PHE A 96 -14.20 -14.29 14.79
N MET A 97 -13.76 -15.32 15.54
CA MET A 97 -14.65 -16.14 16.35
C MET A 97 -15.31 -15.36 17.50
N LEU A 98 -14.67 -14.31 18.04
CA LEU A 98 -15.30 -13.47 19.07
C LEU A 98 -16.59 -12.79 18.57
N LEU A 99 -16.71 -12.53 17.27
CA LEU A 99 -17.87 -11.86 16.70
C LEU A 99 -19.17 -12.67 16.91
N PRO A 100 -19.32 -13.91 16.37
CA PRO A 100 -20.52 -14.71 16.62
C PRO A 100 -20.67 -15.14 18.08
N PHE A 101 -19.57 -15.44 18.78
CA PHE A 101 -19.64 -16.09 20.10
C PHE A 101 -19.72 -15.12 21.29
N HIS A 102 -19.40 -13.84 21.10
CA HIS A 102 -19.40 -12.87 22.20
C HIS A 102 -20.10 -11.55 21.85
N PHE A 103 -19.95 -11.06 20.63
CA PHE A 103 -20.54 -9.77 20.25
C PHE A 103 -21.94 -9.88 19.62
N LEU A 104 -22.26 -11.00 18.97
CA LEU A 104 -23.54 -11.23 18.28
C LEU A 104 -24.47 -12.18 19.06
N GLU A 105 -24.39 -12.19 20.40
CA GLU A 105 -25.33 -12.96 21.20
C GLU A 105 -26.78 -12.52 20.89
N PRO A 106 -27.67 -13.47 20.51
CA PRO A 106 -29.02 -13.12 20.10
C PRO A 106 -29.83 -12.64 21.31
N VAL A 107 -30.21 -11.36 21.30
CA VAL A 107 -31.14 -10.81 22.27
C VAL A 107 -32.56 -11.18 21.83
N TYR A 108 -33.12 -12.23 22.42
CA TYR A 108 -34.49 -12.64 22.15
C TYR A 108 -35.50 -11.63 22.72
N ALA A 109 -36.45 -11.19 21.89
CA ALA A 109 -37.52 -10.31 22.33
C ALA A 109 -38.44 -11.01 23.35
N ARG A 110 -38.89 -10.28 24.37
CA ARG A 110 -39.82 -10.77 25.39
C ARG A 110 -41.20 -10.98 24.75
N VAL A 111 -41.84 -12.13 25.04
CA VAL A 111 -43.15 -12.48 24.47
C VAL A 111 -44.21 -11.46 24.90
N LEU A 112 -44.84 -10.80 23.93
CA LEU A 112 -46.01 -9.93 24.14
C LEU A 112 -47.22 -10.80 24.48
N ARG A 113 -47.63 -10.83 25.74
CA ARG A 113 -48.93 -11.36 26.14
C ARG A 113 -49.97 -10.26 25.98
N THR A 114 -50.74 -10.31 24.91
CA THR A 114 -51.99 -9.54 24.78
C THR A 114 -53.06 -10.23 25.61
N HIS A 115 -53.58 -9.51 26.62
CA HIS A 115 -54.76 -9.90 27.40
C HIS A 115 -56.04 -9.51 26.67
#